data_AF-A0A517R738-F1
#
_entry.id   AF-A0A517R738-F1
#
_cell.length_a   1.000
_cell.length_b   1.000
_cell.length_c   1.000
_cell.angle_alpha   90.00
_cell.angle_beta   90.00
_cell.angle_gamma   90.00
#
_symmetry.space_group_name_H-M   'P 1'
#
loop_
_entity.id
_entity.type
_entity.pdbx_description
1 polymer ?
#
loop_
_entity_poly.entity_id
_entity_poly.type
_entity_poly.pdbx_seq_one_letter_code
_entity_poly.pdbx_strand_id
1 'polypeptide(L)' 'MKTIVDAAAVFEFCHDDAIDEDVSVRGLEGIAANLQRLTESEVEDVCRTLEELAVEQTDPEVKNFIRGFAANFGLSDAG' A
#
# COMPACT_ATOMS: atom_id res chain seq x y z
N MET A 1 -3.14 -7.66 -9.24
CA MET A 1 -4.39 -7.00 -9.68
C MET A 1 -5.45 -6.88 -8.58
N LYS A 2 -5.78 -7.94 -7.84
CA LYS A 2 -6.80 -7.90 -6.76
C LYS A 2 -6.51 -6.80 -5.71
N THR A 3 -5.26 -6.65 -5.28
CA THR A 3 -4.82 -5.64 -4.31
C THR A 3 -5.08 -4.19 -4.74
N ILE A 4 -4.94 -3.90 -6.04
CA ILE A 4 -5.20 -2.55 -6.59
C ILE A 4 -6.71 -2.28 -6.62
N VAL A 5 -7.51 -3.31 -6.93
CA VAL A 5 -8.98 -3.22 -6.88
C VAL A 5 -9.47 -3.07 -5.44
N ASP A 6 -8.85 -3.77 -4.49
CA ASP A 6 -9.18 -3.66 -3.06
C ASP A 6 -8.81 -2.26 -2.52
N ALA A 7 -7.65 -1.71 -2.91
CA ALA A 7 -7.25 -0.35 -2.55
C ALA A 7 -8.17 0.72 -3.20
N ALA A 8 -8.49 0.57 -4.48
CA ALA A 8 -9.42 1.46 -5.17
C ALA A 8 -10.83 1.39 -4.56
N ALA A 9 -11.27 0.21 -4.11
CA ALA A 9 -12.53 0.05 -3.40
C ALA A 9 -12.52 0.76 -2.04
N VAL A 10 -11.42 0.69 -1.28
CA VAL A 10 -11.29 1.45 -0.02
C VAL A 10 -11.45 2.95 -0.29
N PHE A 11 -10.75 3.51 -1.28
CA PHE A 11 -10.88 4.93 -1.60
C PHE A 11 -12.26 5.33 -2.15
N GLU A 12 -12.90 4.48 -2.96
CA GLU A 12 -14.24 4.71 -3.53
C GLU A 12 -15.35 4.70 -2.47
N PHE A 13 -15.24 3.82 -1.46
CA PHE A 13 -16.25 3.69 -0.39
C PHE A 13 -15.96 4.56 0.84
N CYS A 14 -14.83 5.26 0.87
CA CYS A 14 -14.51 6.26 1.88
C CYS A 14 -15.04 7.64 1.44
N HIS A 15 -16.32 7.93 1.72
CA HIS A 15 -16.89 9.27 1.56
C HIS A 15 -16.83 10.08 2.87
N ASP A 16 -16.83 11.41 2.73
CA ASP A 16 -16.46 12.50 3.66
C ASP A 16 -16.83 12.43 5.16
N ASP A 17 -17.69 11.52 5.61
CA ASP A 17 -18.07 11.41 7.02
C ASP A 17 -17.56 10.09 7.60
N ALA A 18 -16.31 10.15 8.04
CA ALA A 18 -15.58 9.09 8.73
C ALA A 18 -15.55 7.76 7.97
N ILE A 19 -14.40 7.51 7.35
CA ILE A 19 -13.91 6.15 7.18
C ILE A 19 -14.21 5.39 8.50
N ASP A 20 -15.13 4.43 8.46
CA ASP A 20 -15.28 3.49 9.56
C ASP A 20 -13.90 2.84 9.73
N GLU A 21 -13.24 3.14 10.85
CA GLU A 21 -11.87 2.74 11.12
C GLU A 21 -11.72 1.23 10.96
N ASP A 22 -12.74 0.46 11.36
CA ASP A 22 -12.77 -0.99 11.20
C ASP A 22 -12.79 -1.40 9.72
N VAL A 23 -13.51 -0.67 8.87
CA VAL A 23 -13.59 -0.94 7.43
C VAL A 23 -12.25 -0.64 6.75
N SER A 24 -11.60 0.46 7.13
CA SER A 24 -10.27 0.78 6.60
C SER A 24 -9.21 -0.19 7.08
N VAL A 25 -9.19 -0.52 8.37
CA VAL A 25 -8.24 -1.49 8.93
C VAL A 25 -8.41 -2.83 8.22
N ARG A 26 -9.65 -3.34 8.06
CA ARG A 26 -9.89 -4.59 7.30
C ARG A 26 -9.45 -4.51 5.84
N GLY A 27 -9.65 -3.37 5.18
CA GLY A 27 -9.19 -3.14 3.82
C GLY A 27 -7.66 -3.22 3.71
N LEU A 28 -6.95 -2.54 4.61
CA LEU A 28 -5.49 -2.53 4.66
C LEU A 28 -4.92 -3.90 5.07
N GLU A 29 -5.54 -4.61 6.01
CA GLU A 29 -5.17 -5.98 6.37
C GLU A 29 -5.35 -6.95 5.18
N GLY A 30 -6.44 -6.81 4.42
CA GLY A 30 -6.67 -7.60 3.22
C GLY A 30 -5.63 -7.34 2.13
N ILE A 31 -5.23 -6.08 1.96
CA ILE A 31 -4.14 -5.67 1.07
C ILE A 31 -2.82 -6.31 1.53
N ALA A 32 -2.46 -6.18 2.81
CA ALA A 32 -1.25 -6.77 3.38
C ALA A 32 -1.21 -8.30 3.20
N ALA A 33 -2.31 -9.00 3.49
CA ALA A 33 -2.39 -10.45 3.34
C ALA A 33 -2.23 -10.91 1.88
N ASN A 34 -2.68 -10.11 0.90
CA ASN A 34 -2.45 -10.41 -0.51
C ASN A 34 -1.01 -10.12 -0.95
N LEU A 35 -0.41 -9.04 -0.45
CA LEU A 35 0.96 -8.65 -0.72
C LEU A 35 1.98 -9.68 -0.19
N GLN A 36 1.71 -10.28 0.97
CA GLN A 36 2.54 -11.37 1.53
C GLN A 36 2.54 -12.67 0.72
N ARG A 37 1.66 -12.80 -0.29
CA ARG A 37 1.59 -13.98 -1.17
C ARG A 37 2.33 -13.78 -2.48
N LEU A 38 2.94 -12.61 -2.69
CA LEU A 38 3.76 -12.35 -3.87
C LEU A 38 5.01 -13.22 -3.85
N THR A 39 5.47 -13.61 -5.03
CA THR A 39 6.78 -14.21 -5.21
C THR A 39 7.89 -13.18 -5.01
N GLU A 40 9.11 -13.61 -4.71
CA GLU A 40 10.26 -12.70 -4.53
C GLU A 40 10.44 -11.74 -5.72
N SER A 41 10.29 -12.24 -6.96
CA SER A 41 10.36 -11.40 -8.17
C SER A 41 9.25 -10.35 -8.25
N GLU A 42 8.03 -10.69 -7.81
CA GLU A 42 6.91 -9.73 -7.79
C GLU A 42 7.09 -8.69 -6.68
N VAL A 43 7.67 -9.08 -5.54
CA VAL A 43 8.04 -8.16 -4.46
C VAL A 43 9.09 -7.16 -4.95
N GLU A 44 10.12 -7.63 -5.65
CA GLU A 44 11.15 -6.75 -6.24
C GLU A 44 10.56 -5.73 -7.22
N ASP A 45 9.62 -6.15 -8.07
CA ASP A 45 8.96 -5.26 -9.01
C ASP A 45 8.07 -4.23 -8.29
N VAL A 46 7.35 -4.63 -7.24
CA VAL A 46 6.58 -3.69 -6.40
C VAL A 46 7.49 -2.67 -5.71
N CYS A 47 8.60 -3.11 -5.11
CA CYS A 47 9.57 -2.22 -4.47
C CYS A 47 10.16 -1.22 -5.47
N ARG A 48 10.48 -1.65 -6.69
CA ARG A 48 10.96 -0.76 -7.74
C ARG A 48 9.93 0.31 -8.11
N THR A 49 8.67 -0.09 -8.31
CA THR A 49 7.59 0.85 -8.61
C THR A 49 7.36 1.85 -7.46
N LEU A 50 7.46 1.42 -6.19
CA LEU A 50 7.36 2.31 -5.04
C LEU A 50 8.50 3.34 -5.02
N GLU A 51 9.74 2.94 -5.34
CA GLU A 51 10.88 3.86 -5.43
C GLU A 51 10.68 4.92 -6.52
N GLU A 52 10.21 4.50 -7.71
CA GLU A 52 9.88 5.40 -8.82
C GLU A 52 8.81 6.41 -8.43
N LEU A 53 7.72 5.95 -7.80
CA LEU A 53 6.65 6.82 -7.29
C LEU A 53 7.14 7.79 -6.21
N ALA A 54 8.04 7.35 -5.32
CA ALA A 54 8.63 8.21 -4.31
C ALA A 54 9.51 9.30 -4.93
N VAL A 55 10.22 9.02 -6.03
CA VAL A 55 11.03 10.02 -6.74
C VAL A 55 10.14 11.11 -7.35
N GLU A 56 9.02 10.73 -7.96
CA GLU A 56 8.09 11.65 -8.62
C GLU A 56 7.23 12.45 -7.64
N GLN A 57 7.07 11.98 -6.41
CA GLN A 57 6.24 12.63 -5.40
C GLN A 57 6.89 13.91 -4.84
N THR A 58 6.09 14.99 -4.83
CA THR A 58 6.47 16.33 -4.34
C THR A 58 6.03 16.58 -2.91
N ASP A 59 4.94 15.95 -2.46
CA ASP A 59 4.46 16.02 -1.09
C ASP A 59 5.38 15.19 -0.16
N PRO A 60 6.04 15.80 0.84
CA PRO A 60 6.95 15.10 1.74
C PRO A 60 6.29 14.00 2.59
N GLU A 61 5.04 14.19 3.01
CA GLU A 61 4.30 13.21 3.83
C GLU A 61 3.95 11.99 3.00
N VAL A 62 3.42 12.21 1.79
CA VAL A 62 3.10 11.12 0.86
C VAL A 62 4.37 10.39 0.41
N LYS A 63 5.47 11.12 0.17
CA LYS A 63 6.76 10.53 -0.18
C LYS A 63 7.31 9.62 0.92
N ASN A 64 7.19 10.04 2.19
CA ASN A 64 7.60 9.22 3.34
C ASN A 64 6.72 7.99 3.50
N PHE A 65 5.40 8.12 3.28
CA PHE A 65 4.49 6.98 3.26
C PHE A 65 4.90 5.95 2.21
N ILE A 66 5.16 6.37 0.96
CA ILE A 66 5.55 5.47 -0.13
C ILE A 66 6.84 4.72 0.20
N ARG A 67 7.85 5.41 0.76
CA ARG A 67 9.12 4.79 1.18
C ARG A 67 8.95 3.78 2.31
N GLY A 68 8.03 4.02 3.24
CA GLY A 68 7.72 3.10 4.32
C GLY A 68 6.79 1.95 3.92
N PHE A 69 6.15 2.02 2.75
CA PHE A 69 5.09 1.10 2.37
C PHE A 69 5.55 -0.36 2.36
N ALA A 70 6.68 -0.68 1.73
CA ALA A 70 7.15 -2.06 1.64
C ALA A 70 7.38 -2.68 3.03
N ALA A 71 8.01 -1.94 3.95
CA ALA A 71 8.21 -2.37 5.33
C ALA A 71 6.89 -2.48 6.12
N ASN A 72 6.03 -1.47 6.02
CA ASN A 72 4.74 -1.42 6.76
C ASN A 72 3.79 -2.56 6.37
N PHE A 73 3.90 -3.07 5.15
CA PHE A 73 3.09 -4.18 4.64
C PHE A 73 3.83 -5.54 4.64
N GLY A 74 5.03 -5.60 5.22
CA GLY A 74 5.80 -6.84 5.37
C GLY A 74 6.37 -7.41 4.07
N LEU A 75 6.60 -6.56 3.07
CA LEU A 75 7.21 -6.93 1.79
C LEU A 75 8.74 -6.91 1.82
N SER A 76 9.34 -6.13 2.72
CA SER A 76 10.78 -6.07 2.93
C SER A 76 11.08 -5.91 4.41
N ASP A 77 12.22 -6.42 4.87
CA ASP A 77 12.72 -6.08 6.19
C ASP A 77 12.88 -4.56 6.31
N ALA A 78 12.44 -4.00 7.44
CA ALA A 78 12.74 -2.63 7.82
C ALA A 78 14.25 -2.56 8.16
N GLY A 79 15.07 -2.32 7.14
CA GLY A 79 16.50 -2.05 7.29
C GLY A 79 16.76 -0.71 7.99
#